data_AF-A0A2E5P778-F1
#
_entry.id   AF-A0A2E5P778-F1
#
_cell.length_a   1.000
_cell.length_b   1.000
_cell.length_c   1.000
_cell.angle_alpha   90.00
_cell.angle_beta   90.00
_cell.angle_gamma   90.00
#
_symmetry.space_group_name_H-M   'P 1'
#
loop_
_entity.id
_entity.type
_entity.pdbx_description
1 polymer ?
#
loop_
_entity_poly.entity_id
_entity_poly.type
_entity_poly.pdbx_seq_one_letter_code
_entity_poly.pdbx_strand_id
1 'polypeptide(L)'
;MTTFIWRASSIAVVVIIFLVPAASARDRHDGYYYPTPYSIETYKARARILPDSDRDRRLGFIVGFTKQLSEDPSPMRFTVFAKGTEAEKLIIVALDDDIFASLFRARAVLATLTAHVRASPLFGDLGVQNLFTFYDLAKMLGFKQITVSDGREWSHRVDLK
;
A
#
# COMPACT_ATOMS: atom_id res chain seq x y z
N MET A 1 -79.48 -15.35 -23.41
CA MET A 1 -79.10 -15.65 -22.00
C MET A 1 -77.58 -15.78 -21.97
N THR A 2 -76.95 -15.31 -20.89
CA THR A 2 -75.51 -15.33 -20.53
C THR A 2 -74.57 -14.33 -21.23
N THR A 3 -74.34 -13.20 -20.54
CA THR A 3 -73.20 -12.28 -20.68
C THR A 3 -71.94 -12.89 -20.09
N PHE A 4 -70.82 -12.88 -20.83
CA PHE A 4 -69.53 -13.39 -20.35
C PHE A 4 -68.60 -12.21 -20.05
N ILE A 5 -68.38 -11.94 -18.77
CA ILE A 5 -67.52 -10.85 -18.25
C ILE A 5 -66.09 -11.39 -18.16
N TRP A 6 -65.17 -10.88 -18.99
CA TRP A 6 -63.74 -11.14 -18.85
C TRP A 6 -63.17 -10.27 -17.72
N ARG A 7 -62.78 -10.90 -16.60
CA ARG A 7 -61.98 -10.24 -15.57
C ARG A 7 -60.51 -10.39 -15.96
N ALA A 8 -59.88 -9.29 -16.38
CA ALA A 8 -58.44 -9.22 -16.53
C ALA A 8 -57.79 -9.20 -15.14
N SER A 9 -57.18 -10.32 -14.73
CA SER A 9 -56.36 -10.39 -13.51
C SER A 9 -54.92 -10.04 -13.88
N SER A 10 -54.53 -8.79 -13.61
CA SER A 10 -53.14 -8.34 -13.72
C SER A 10 -52.29 -8.99 -12.63
N ILE A 11 -51.38 -9.89 -13.01
CA ILE A 11 -50.37 -10.45 -12.12
C ILE A 11 -49.26 -9.41 -11.96
N ALA A 12 -49.16 -8.81 -10.77
CA ALA A 12 -48.04 -7.94 -10.42
C ALA A 12 -46.80 -8.80 -10.16
N VAL A 13 -45.83 -8.76 -11.09
CA VAL A 13 -44.50 -9.36 -10.88
C VAL A 13 -43.70 -8.44 -9.97
N VAL A 14 -43.51 -8.85 -8.71
CA VAL A 14 -42.60 -8.20 -7.79
C VAL A 14 -41.18 -8.63 -8.14
N VAL A 15 -40.42 -7.75 -8.78
CA VAL A 15 -38.98 -7.93 -8.99
C VAL A 15 -38.27 -7.58 -7.68
N ILE A 16 -37.86 -8.60 -6.93
CA ILE A 16 -36.98 -8.43 -5.77
C ILE A 16 -35.56 -8.23 -6.30
N ILE A 17 -35.10 -6.98 -6.36
CA ILE A 17 -33.71 -6.66 -6.63
C ILE A 17 -32.93 -6.99 -5.36
N PHE A 18 -32.22 -8.12 -5.37
CA PHE A 18 -31.21 -8.40 -4.35
C PHE A 18 -30.08 -7.39 -4.52
N LEU A 19 -29.99 -6.44 -3.58
CA LEU A 19 -28.81 -5.59 -3.42
C LEU A 19 -27.68 -6.52 -2.95
N VAL A 20 -26.91 -7.06 -3.89
CA VAL A 20 -25.65 -7.73 -3.56
C VAL A 20 -24.74 -6.63 -3.03
N PRO A 21 -24.35 -6.63 -1.74
CA PRO A 21 -23.39 -5.66 -1.25
C PRO A 21 -22.12 -5.87 -2.08
N ALA A 22 -21.67 -4.82 -2.77
CA ALA A 22 -20.38 -4.83 -3.43
C ALA A 22 -19.37 -5.24 -2.36
N ALA A 23 -18.81 -6.44 -2.50
CA ALA A 23 -17.76 -6.88 -1.61
C ALA A 23 -16.63 -5.86 -1.77
N SER A 24 -16.48 -4.97 -0.79
CA SER A 24 -15.29 -4.13 -0.65
C SER A 24 -14.14 -5.10 -0.82
N ALA A 25 -13.37 -4.95 -1.89
CA ALA A 25 -12.28 -5.85 -2.21
C ALA A 25 -11.33 -5.84 -1.02
N ARG A 26 -11.53 -6.79 -0.10
CA ARG A 26 -10.74 -6.95 1.10
C ARG A 26 -9.31 -7.01 0.61
N ASP A 27 -8.42 -6.24 1.23
CA ASP A 27 -7.05 -6.13 0.77
C ASP A 27 -6.44 -7.53 0.72
N ARG A 28 -6.43 -8.16 -0.46
CA ARG A 28 -6.03 -9.57 -0.65
C ARG A 28 -4.55 -9.81 -0.36
N HIS A 29 -3.81 -8.76 -0.04
CA HIS A 29 -2.41 -8.81 0.38
C HIS A 29 -2.28 -9.05 1.89
N ASP A 30 -3.28 -8.61 2.66
CA ASP A 30 -3.47 -8.95 4.07
C ASP A 30 -3.80 -10.46 4.19
N GLY A 31 -3.14 -11.14 5.13
CA GLY A 31 -3.25 -12.58 5.35
C GLY A 31 -2.50 -13.44 4.32
N TYR A 32 -1.93 -12.83 3.27
CA TYR A 32 -1.12 -13.53 2.27
C TYR A 32 0.36 -13.15 2.38
N TYR A 33 0.67 -11.84 2.37
CA TYR A 33 2.06 -11.35 2.47
C TYR A 33 2.45 -10.92 3.88
N TYR A 34 1.47 -10.55 4.71
CA TYR A 34 1.65 -10.07 6.07
C TYR A 34 0.36 -10.30 6.88
N PRO A 35 0.41 -10.44 8.21
CA PRO A 35 -0.77 -10.51 9.06
C PRO A 35 -1.57 -9.20 9.05
N THR A 36 -2.86 -9.24 9.38
CA THR A 36 -3.71 -8.05 9.50
C THR A 36 -3.03 -6.92 10.27
N PRO A 37 -2.98 -5.67 9.75
CA PRO A 37 -2.39 -4.55 10.47
C PRO A 37 -2.96 -4.39 11.87
N TYR A 38 -2.10 -4.57 12.87
CA TYR A 38 -2.44 -4.35 14.27
C TYR A 38 -2.61 -2.85 14.58
N SER A 39 -1.87 -2.02 13.87
CA SER A 39 -1.91 -0.56 14.03
C SER A 39 -1.86 0.14 12.68
N ILE A 40 -2.53 1.30 12.63
CA ILE A 40 -2.61 2.15 11.45
C ILE A 40 -2.26 3.58 11.88
N GLU A 41 -1.40 4.25 11.13
CA GLU A 41 -1.14 5.68 11.28
C GLU A 41 -1.36 6.42 9.96
N THR A 42 -1.66 7.71 10.04
CA THR A 42 -1.74 8.58 8.87
C THR A 42 -0.53 9.51 8.87
N TYR A 43 0.25 9.45 7.80
CA TYR A 43 1.32 10.41 7.55
C TYR A 43 0.83 11.49 6.58
N LYS A 44 0.89 12.76 7.01
CA LYS A 44 0.62 13.91 6.14
C LYS A 44 1.91 14.28 5.42
N ALA A 45 2.04 13.83 4.19
CA ALA A 45 3.23 14.10 3.41
C ALA A 45 3.29 15.56 2.99
N ARG A 46 4.50 16.11 2.96
CA ARG A 46 4.74 17.48 2.48
C ARG A 46 4.97 17.50 0.98
N ALA A 47 5.39 16.37 0.44
CA ALA A 47 5.68 16.23 -0.97
C ALA A 47 4.41 16.10 -1.82
N ARG A 48 4.49 16.63 -3.04
CA ARG A 48 3.49 16.43 -4.07
C ARG A 48 3.83 15.19 -4.89
N ILE A 49 2.82 14.51 -5.39
CA ILE A 49 2.99 13.42 -6.35
C ILE A 49 3.64 14.02 -7.61
N LEU A 50 4.72 13.39 -8.09
CA LEU A 50 5.38 13.81 -9.32
C LEU A 50 4.43 13.60 -10.52
N PRO A 51 4.48 14.48 -11.54
CA PRO A 51 3.83 14.21 -12.82
C PRO A 51 4.26 12.82 -13.34
N ASP A 52 3.34 12.05 -13.90
CA ASP A 52 3.60 10.71 -14.46
C ASP A 52 4.02 9.63 -13.43
N SER A 53 3.72 9.82 -12.14
CA SER A 53 3.88 8.75 -11.13
C SER A 53 2.82 7.66 -11.31
N ASP A 54 3.03 6.83 -12.33
CA ASP A 54 2.21 5.69 -12.71
C ASP A 54 2.70 4.37 -12.09
N ARG A 55 2.08 3.26 -12.52
CA ARG A 55 2.43 1.92 -12.08
C ARG A 55 3.89 1.57 -12.41
N ASP A 56 4.35 1.89 -13.61
CA ASP A 56 5.68 1.52 -14.09
C ASP A 56 6.78 2.26 -13.32
N ARG A 57 6.56 3.54 -12.98
CA ARG A 57 7.48 4.27 -12.12
C ARG A 57 7.60 3.64 -10.73
N ARG A 58 6.49 3.23 -10.12
CA ARG A 58 6.52 2.55 -8.80
C ARG A 58 7.26 1.23 -8.87
N LEU A 59 7.01 0.42 -9.90
CA LEU A 59 7.71 -0.85 -10.09
C LEU A 59 9.20 -0.65 -10.37
N GLY A 60 9.54 0.32 -11.23
CA GLY A 60 10.93 0.71 -11.51
C GLY A 60 11.67 1.15 -10.25
N PHE A 61 11.00 1.92 -9.37
CA PHE A 61 11.55 2.27 -8.05
C PHE A 61 11.84 1.01 -7.21
N ILE A 62 10.91 0.06 -7.10
CA ILE A 62 11.16 -1.19 -6.34
C ILE A 62 12.38 -1.92 -6.90
N VAL A 63 12.47 -2.09 -8.22
CA VAL A 63 13.60 -2.78 -8.87
C VAL A 63 14.93 -2.08 -8.56
N GLY A 64 14.99 -0.77 -8.75
CA GLY A 64 16.21 0.01 -8.47
C GLY A 64 16.59 0.00 -7.00
N PHE A 65 15.60 0.17 -6.12
CA PHE A 65 15.82 0.19 -4.68
C PHE A 65 16.27 -1.16 -4.12
N THR A 66 15.65 -2.26 -4.55
CA THR A 66 16.08 -3.61 -4.17
C THR A 66 17.48 -3.94 -4.71
N LYS A 67 17.80 -3.50 -5.94
CA LYS A 67 19.16 -3.63 -6.47
C LYS A 67 20.17 -2.92 -5.57
N GLN A 68 19.91 -1.68 -5.18
CA GLN A 68 20.79 -0.92 -4.29
C GLN A 68 20.93 -1.59 -2.91
N LEU A 69 19.84 -2.12 -2.33
CA LEU A 69 19.91 -2.86 -1.07
C LEU A 69 20.74 -4.15 -1.20
N SER A 70 20.73 -4.80 -2.37
CA SER A 70 21.50 -6.02 -2.62
C SER A 70 23.00 -5.80 -2.86
N GLU A 71 23.44 -4.54 -3.01
CA GLU A 71 24.86 -4.19 -3.12
C GLU A 71 25.58 -4.21 -1.75
N ASP A 72 24.82 -4.24 -0.63
CA ASP A 72 25.39 -4.48 0.69
C ASP A 72 25.88 -5.95 0.81
N PRO A 73 27.11 -6.20 1.28
CA PRO A 73 27.61 -7.56 1.47
C PRO A 73 26.88 -8.34 2.56
N SER A 74 26.14 -7.66 3.44
CA SER A 74 25.34 -8.27 4.50
C SER A 74 24.06 -8.89 3.92
N PRO A 75 23.58 -10.02 4.47
CA PRO A 75 22.32 -10.60 4.02
C PRO A 75 21.16 -9.63 4.24
N MET A 76 20.27 -9.54 3.26
CA MET A 76 19.04 -8.76 3.40
C MET A 76 18.21 -9.32 4.56
N ARG A 77 17.91 -8.46 5.52
CA ARG A 77 17.10 -8.77 6.71
C ARG A 77 15.62 -8.44 6.52
N PHE A 78 15.28 -7.72 5.46
CA PHE A 78 13.92 -7.42 5.06
C PHE A 78 13.84 -7.38 3.53
N THR A 79 12.64 -7.53 3.00
CA THR A 79 12.35 -7.36 1.58
C THR A 79 11.36 -6.23 1.37
N VAL A 80 11.40 -5.60 0.19
CA VAL A 80 10.52 -4.49 -0.20
C VAL A 80 9.90 -4.80 -1.53
N PHE A 81 8.59 -4.63 -1.65
CA PHE A 81 7.86 -4.85 -2.89
C PHE A 81 6.59 -4.00 -2.98
N ALA A 82 6.05 -3.87 -4.19
CA ALA A 82 4.80 -3.17 -4.44
C ALA A 82 3.66 -4.13 -4.81
N LYS A 83 2.46 -3.83 -4.33
CA LYS A 83 1.21 -4.54 -4.66
C LYS A 83 0.08 -3.53 -4.89
N GLY A 84 -1.11 -4.04 -5.21
CA GLY A 84 -2.22 -3.26 -5.73
C GLY A 84 -2.29 -3.29 -7.26
N THR A 85 -3.47 -2.95 -7.80
CA THR A 85 -3.72 -2.91 -9.24
C THR A 85 -2.82 -1.89 -9.94
N GLU A 86 -2.44 -0.82 -9.24
CA GLU A 86 -1.56 0.22 -9.73
C GLU A 86 -0.18 0.20 -9.04
N ALA A 87 0.18 -0.91 -8.36
CA ALA A 87 1.40 -0.99 -7.55
C ALA A 87 1.49 0.11 -6.46
N GLU A 88 0.35 0.60 -5.98
CA GLU A 88 0.22 1.75 -5.09
C GLU A 88 0.40 1.43 -3.61
N LYS A 89 0.64 0.16 -3.25
CA LYS A 89 0.87 -0.30 -1.89
C LYS A 89 2.31 -0.77 -1.75
N LEU A 90 3.13 -0.01 -1.02
CA LEU A 90 4.48 -0.41 -0.68
C LEU A 90 4.43 -1.35 0.53
N ILE A 91 5.13 -2.47 0.47
CA ILE A 91 5.14 -3.49 1.52
C ILE A 91 6.59 -3.82 1.86
N ILE A 92 6.88 -3.87 3.17
CA ILE A 92 8.18 -4.16 3.74
C ILE A 92 7.98 -5.30 4.75
N VAL A 93 8.63 -6.44 4.53
CA VAL A 93 8.48 -7.62 5.40
C VAL A 93 9.85 -8.06 5.89
N ALA A 94 9.95 -8.34 7.19
CA ALA A 94 11.16 -8.92 7.77
C ALA A 94 11.41 -10.32 7.19
N LEU A 95 12.70 -10.68 7.12
CA LEU A 95 13.17 -12.03 6.78
C LEU A 95 13.78 -12.73 8.00
N ASP A 96 13.72 -12.08 9.17
CA ASP A 96 14.11 -12.60 10.47
C ASP A 96 13.24 -12.00 11.58
N ASP A 97 13.27 -12.63 12.76
CA ASP A 97 12.41 -12.26 13.90
C ASP A 97 12.85 -10.97 14.63
N ASP A 98 14.02 -10.41 14.29
CA ASP A 98 14.66 -9.37 15.09
C ASP A 98 14.48 -7.96 14.50
N ILE A 99 14.58 -7.81 13.18
CA ILE A 99 14.68 -6.49 12.55
C ILE A 99 13.44 -5.64 12.78
N PHE A 100 12.26 -6.26 12.86
CA PHE A 100 10.98 -5.60 13.14
C PHE A 100 10.30 -6.10 14.42
N ALA A 101 11.08 -6.57 15.41
CA ALA A 101 10.55 -7.05 16.69
C ALA A 101 9.72 -6.02 17.49
N SER A 102 9.74 -4.75 17.09
CA SER A 102 8.80 -3.74 17.58
C SER A 102 8.56 -2.65 16.56
N LEU A 103 7.47 -1.89 16.74
CA LEU A 103 7.18 -0.68 15.97
C LEU A 103 8.36 0.32 16.00
N PHE A 104 9.10 0.39 17.11
CA PHE A 104 10.25 1.29 17.23
C PHE A 104 11.42 0.84 16.36
N ARG A 105 11.69 -0.47 16.28
CA ARG A 105 12.71 -1.01 15.36
C ARG A 105 12.31 -0.81 13.90
N ALA A 106 11.05 -1.05 13.56
CA ALA A 106 10.51 -0.75 12.24
C ALA A 106 10.68 0.73 11.85
N ARG A 107 10.37 1.67 12.76
CA ARG A 107 10.59 3.10 12.55
C ARG A 107 12.07 3.47 12.43
N ALA A 108 12.96 2.81 13.18
CA ALA A 108 14.40 3.02 13.05
C ALA A 108 14.90 2.62 11.65
N VAL A 109 14.44 1.50 11.10
CA VAL A 109 14.76 1.11 9.71
C VAL A 109 14.24 2.13 8.71
N LEU A 110 12.99 2.59 8.85
CA LEU A 110 12.43 3.64 7.97
C LEU A 110 13.19 4.98 8.07
N ALA A 111 13.74 5.30 9.25
CA ALA A 111 14.63 6.43 9.43
C ALA A 111 15.99 6.23 8.72
N THR A 112 16.55 5.02 8.76
CA THR A 112 17.73 4.67 7.95
C THR A 112 17.44 4.80 6.45
N LEU A 113 16.28 4.30 5.98
CA LEU A 113 15.88 4.47 4.58
C LEU A 113 15.73 5.96 4.19
N THR A 114 15.28 6.80 5.13
CA THR A 114 15.26 8.25 4.93
C THR A 114 16.66 8.80 4.71
N ALA A 115 17.66 8.36 5.47
CA ALA A 115 19.05 8.79 5.27
C ALA A 115 19.58 8.40 3.88
N HIS A 116 19.30 7.17 3.42
CA HIS A 116 19.69 6.73 2.07
C HIS A 116 19.03 7.57 0.97
N VAL A 117 17.73 7.84 1.09
CA VAL A 117 17.01 8.64 0.10
C VAL A 117 17.51 10.09 0.07
N ARG A 118 17.87 10.67 1.22
CA ARG A 118 18.43 12.02 1.27
C ARG A 118 19.78 12.15 0.56
N ALA A 119 20.53 11.06 0.44
CA ALA A 119 21.76 11.03 -0.35
C ALA A 119 21.51 10.84 -1.86
N SER A 120 20.26 10.62 -2.29
CA SER A 120 19.95 10.37 -3.70
C SER A 120 20.00 11.66 -4.56
N PRO A 121 20.37 11.55 -5.85
CA PRO A 121 20.32 12.67 -6.79
C PRO A 121 18.94 13.33 -6.85
N LEU A 122 17.86 12.54 -6.85
CA LEU A 122 16.48 13.06 -6.90
C LEU A 122 16.20 14.09 -5.79
N PHE A 123 16.63 13.81 -4.56
CA PHE A 123 16.41 14.75 -3.45
C PHE A 123 17.33 15.96 -3.53
N GLY A 124 18.55 15.79 -4.07
CA GLY A 124 19.47 16.87 -4.35
C GLY A 124 18.94 17.84 -5.40
N ASP A 125 18.48 17.32 -6.54
CA ASP A 125 17.95 18.11 -7.65
C ASP A 125 16.71 18.91 -7.25
N LEU A 126 15.90 18.36 -6.33
CA LEU A 126 14.72 19.04 -5.78
C LEU A 126 15.02 19.97 -4.60
N GLY A 127 16.22 19.92 -4.02
CA GLY A 127 16.61 20.72 -2.86
C GLY A 127 15.85 20.37 -1.56
N VAL A 128 15.39 19.13 -1.42
CA VAL A 128 14.48 18.70 -0.32
C VAL A 128 15.14 17.79 0.71
N GLN A 129 16.46 17.60 0.66
CA GLN A 129 17.19 16.64 1.49
C GLN A 129 16.96 16.86 3.00
N ASN A 130 16.87 18.11 3.45
CA ASN A 130 16.64 18.44 4.87
C ASN A 130 15.15 18.41 5.27
N LEU A 131 14.25 18.33 4.30
CA LEU A 131 12.81 18.38 4.52
C LEU A 131 12.19 16.99 4.44
N PHE A 132 12.43 16.28 3.34
CA PHE A 132 11.73 15.05 3.01
C PHE A 132 12.30 13.81 3.69
N THR A 133 11.41 12.82 3.82
CA THR A 133 11.64 11.50 4.40
C THR A 133 11.41 10.40 3.37
N PHE A 134 11.66 9.14 3.75
CA PHE A 134 11.26 7.99 2.94
C PHE A 134 9.75 7.99 2.63
N TYR A 135 8.91 8.43 3.57
CA TYR A 135 7.47 8.56 3.35
C TYR A 135 7.13 9.62 2.32
N ASP A 136 7.85 10.75 2.33
CA ASP A 136 7.69 11.80 1.33
C ASP A 136 8.12 11.30 -0.07
N LEU A 137 9.21 10.53 -0.17
CA LEU A 137 9.58 9.87 -1.44
C LEU A 137 8.46 8.93 -1.91
N ALA A 138 7.98 8.05 -1.03
CA ALA A 138 6.91 7.11 -1.38
C ALA A 138 5.66 7.87 -1.86
N LYS A 139 5.32 8.98 -1.19
CA LYS A 139 4.23 9.87 -1.64
C LYS A 139 4.51 10.46 -3.02
N MET A 140 5.71 10.98 -3.27
CA MET A 140 6.08 11.56 -4.57
C MET A 140 5.90 10.55 -5.72
N LEU A 141 6.24 9.30 -5.46
CA LEU A 141 6.09 8.20 -6.42
C LEU A 141 4.64 7.69 -6.55
N GLY A 142 3.71 8.26 -5.80
CA GLY A 142 2.28 7.93 -5.88
C GLY A 142 1.89 6.68 -5.10
N PHE A 143 2.72 6.18 -4.18
CA PHE A 143 2.26 5.19 -3.22
C PHE A 143 1.20 5.81 -2.30
N LYS A 144 0.15 5.03 -1.99
CA LYS A 144 -0.94 5.43 -1.11
C LYS A 144 -0.77 4.94 0.31
N GLN A 145 -0.03 3.84 0.49
CA GLN A 145 0.23 3.26 1.80
C GLN A 145 1.60 2.56 1.82
N ILE A 146 2.13 2.45 3.03
CA ILE A 146 3.27 1.60 3.37
C ILE A 146 2.81 0.61 4.42
N THR A 147 3.09 -0.68 4.25
CA THR A 147 2.86 -1.70 5.29
C THR A 147 4.20 -2.30 5.68
N VAL A 148 4.49 -2.30 6.98
CA VAL A 148 5.68 -2.94 7.55
C VAL A 148 5.23 -4.10 8.42
N SER A 149 5.85 -5.26 8.29
CA SER A 149 5.47 -6.47 9.03
C SER A 149 6.68 -7.27 9.46
N ASP A 150 6.60 -7.88 10.65
CA ASP A 150 7.57 -8.87 11.11
C ASP A 150 7.48 -10.21 10.35
N GLY A 151 6.49 -10.36 9.46
CA GLY A 151 6.27 -11.57 8.67
C GLY A 151 5.66 -12.73 9.46
N ARG A 152 5.33 -12.54 10.75
CA ARG A 152 4.83 -13.59 11.64
C ARG A 152 3.47 -13.26 12.21
N GLU A 153 3.38 -12.22 13.03
CA GLU A 153 2.16 -11.92 13.80
C GLU A 153 1.82 -10.43 13.83
N TRP A 154 2.75 -9.56 13.45
CA TRP A 154 2.59 -8.13 13.57
C TRP A 154 2.75 -7.41 12.23
N SER A 155 1.87 -6.41 12.04
CA SER A 155 1.92 -5.48 10.92
C SER A 155 1.50 -4.09 11.35
N HIS A 156 2.12 -3.08 10.74
CA HIS A 156 1.80 -1.67 10.89
C HIS A 156 1.60 -1.03 9.52
N ARG A 157 0.49 -0.30 9.34
CA ARG A 157 0.21 0.42 8.09
C ARG A 157 0.30 1.92 8.28
N VAL A 158 0.97 2.58 7.35
CA VAL A 158 1.05 4.03 7.23
C VAL A 158 0.27 4.46 5.99
N ASP A 159 -0.82 5.18 6.17
CA ASP A 159 -1.60 5.76 5.08
C ASP A 159 -1.00 7.13 4.69
N LEU A 160 -0.61 7.29 3.42
CA LEU A 160 0.10 8.46 2.91
C LEU A 160 -0.86 9.51 2.34
N LYS A 161 -1.17 10.54 3.13
CA LYS A 161 -2.06 11.64 2.74
C LYS A 161 -1.33 12.80 2.10
#